data_AF-A0A3D3JJL7-F1
#
_entry.id   AF-A0A3D3JJL7-F1
#
_cell.length_a   1.000
_cell.length_b   1.000
_cell.length_c   1.000
_cell.angle_alpha   90.00
_cell.angle_beta   90.00
_cell.angle_gamma   90.00
#
_symmetry.space_group_name_H-M   'P 1'
#
loop_
_entity.id
_entity.type
_entity.pdbx_description
1 polymer ?
#
loop_
_entity_poly.entity_id
_entity_poly.type
_entity_poly.pdbx_seq_one_letter_code
_entity_poly.pdbx_strand_id
1 'polypeptide(L)'
;MKTLVLLLTLALVTSACTSPLDTDTPRKETPLTPAILIKPTSVSASFSTAAGTFRIDGNPDIRIDTTARPHPIVWMDLTMRNAALDTGGTAVIHAYRVNVDSMSASGIIRNLGVGEGWITCSVNSALETFDADASPSAVNTFSVLIAEQPHVEGQKRRLTVTLFIIVNRPGNAIPGLPQQQILGTIDLEL
;
A
#
# COMPACT_ATOMS: atom_id res chain seq x y z
N MET A 1 -42.33 59.92 21.32
CA MET A 1 -41.97 58.96 20.25
C MET A 1 -40.50 58.56 20.46
N LYS A 2 -40.25 57.28 20.80
CA LYS A 2 -38.94 56.57 20.99
C LYS A 2 -38.83 55.88 22.36
N THR A 3 -39.68 54.89 22.62
CA THR A 3 -39.41 53.84 23.62
C THR A 3 -40.41 52.69 23.45
N LEU A 4 -40.36 51.96 22.33
CA LEU A 4 -41.15 50.72 22.19
C LEU A 4 -40.67 49.82 21.03
N VAL A 5 -39.36 49.56 20.90
CA VAL A 5 -38.86 48.64 19.83
C VAL A 5 -37.74 47.69 20.33
N LEU A 6 -37.44 47.63 21.62
CA LEU A 6 -36.25 46.91 22.10
C LEU A 6 -36.51 45.83 23.16
N LEU A 7 -37.66 45.14 23.12
CA LEU A 7 -37.95 44.05 24.07
C LEU A 7 -38.82 42.91 23.49
N LEU A 8 -38.87 42.77 22.16
CA LEU A 8 -39.61 41.67 21.51
C LEU A 8 -38.74 40.74 20.64
N THR A 9 -37.41 40.85 20.70
CA THR A 9 -36.46 40.08 19.86
C THR A 9 -35.49 39.21 20.66
N LEU A 10 -35.79 38.90 21.93
CA LEU A 10 -34.96 38.07 22.80
C LEU A 10 -35.73 36.87 23.41
N ALA A 11 -36.53 36.18 22.61
CA ALA A 11 -37.24 34.97 23.06
C ALA A 11 -37.52 33.96 21.93
N LEU A 12 -36.58 33.79 20.97
CA LEU A 12 -36.78 32.89 19.83
C LEU A 12 -35.53 32.11 19.38
N VAL A 13 -34.54 31.93 20.26
CA VAL A 13 -33.31 31.17 19.94
C VAL A 13 -32.93 30.22 21.07
N THR A 14 -33.76 29.22 21.39
CA THR A 14 -33.30 28.03 22.14
C THR A 14 -34.05 26.73 21.83
N SER A 15 -35.00 26.68 20.88
CA SER A 15 -35.83 25.48 20.64
C SER A 15 -35.57 24.73 19.34
N ALA A 16 -34.40 24.87 18.74
CA ALA A 16 -34.02 24.06 17.59
C ALA A 16 -32.59 23.52 17.78
N CYS A 17 -32.47 22.35 18.44
CA CYS A 17 -31.43 21.34 18.23
C CYS A 17 -31.55 20.23 19.29
N THR A 18 -32.71 19.59 19.36
CA THR A 18 -32.77 18.19 19.78
C THR A 18 -33.76 17.53 18.84
N SER A 19 -33.32 17.19 17.64
CA SER A 19 -33.95 16.04 16.99
C SER A 19 -33.75 14.90 17.98
N PRO A 20 -34.82 14.26 18.51
CA PRO A 20 -34.62 13.04 19.25
C PRO A 20 -33.94 12.11 18.26
N LEU A 21 -32.69 11.75 18.58
CA LEU A 21 -32.01 10.65 17.95
C LEU A 21 -33.00 9.50 18.06
N ASP A 22 -33.53 9.05 16.93
CA ASP A 22 -34.46 7.93 16.87
C ASP A 22 -33.74 6.70 17.44
N THR A 23 -33.92 6.48 18.74
CA THR A 23 -33.31 5.40 19.51
C THR A 23 -33.95 4.05 19.20
N ASP A 24 -35.02 4.05 18.40
CA ASP A 24 -35.79 2.85 18.05
C ASP A 24 -35.55 2.39 16.61
N THR A 25 -34.72 3.11 15.82
CA THR A 25 -34.16 2.51 14.61
C THR A 25 -33.27 1.34 15.06
N PRO A 26 -33.59 0.08 14.71
CA PRO A 26 -32.73 -1.04 15.03
C PRO A 26 -31.36 -0.71 14.44
N ARG A 27 -30.33 -0.58 15.29
CA ARG A 27 -28.97 -0.50 14.79
C ARG A 27 -28.79 -1.72 13.91
N LYS A 28 -28.69 -1.51 12.60
CA LYS A 28 -28.18 -2.52 11.70
C LYS A 28 -26.73 -2.69 12.15
N GLU A 29 -26.50 -3.63 13.06
CA GLU A 29 -25.16 -4.06 13.39
C GLU A 29 -24.51 -4.40 12.06
N THR A 30 -23.56 -3.57 11.66
CA THR A 30 -22.64 -3.97 10.61
C THR A 30 -22.04 -5.28 11.13
N PRO A 31 -22.21 -6.41 10.45
CA PRO A 31 -21.64 -7.66 10.94
C PRO A 31 -20.14 -7.43 11.11
N LEU A 32 -19.68 -7.34 12.37
CA LEU A 32 -18.28 -7.40 12.73
C LEU A 32 -17.81 -8.85 12.64
N THR A 33 -18.19 -9.54 11.56
CA THR A 33 -17.62 -10.85 11.26
C THR A 33 -16.14 -10.59 11.01
N PRO A 34 -15.24 -11.08 11.87
CA PRO A 34 -13.82 -10.91 11.63
C PRO A 34 -13.52 -11.49 10.26
N ALA A 35 -12.91 -10.70 9.38
CA ALA A 35 -12.42 -11.21 8.11
C ALA A 35 -11.53 -12.41 8.42
N ILE A 36 -11.84 -13.59 7.88
CA ILE A 36 -10.99 -14.76 8.04
C ILE A 36 -9.76 -14.51 7.18
N LEU A 37 -8.70 -14.01 7.82
CA LEU A 37 -7.42 -13.78 7.18
C LEU A 37 -6.68 -15.10 7.04
N ILE A 38 -6.36 -15.47 5.81
CA ILE A 38 -5.52 -16.63 5.51
C ILE A 38 -4.12 -16.19 5.12
N LYS A 39 -3.14 -17.07 5.33
CA LYS A 39 -1.78 -16.91 4.79
C LYS A 39 -1.67 -17.69 3.47
N PRO A 40 -0.87 -17.22 2.51
CA PRO A 40 -0.56 -18.00 1.31
C PRO A 40 0.09 -19.34 1.70
N THR A 41 -0.24 -20.41 0.98
CA THR A 41 0.45 -21.70 1.09
C THR A 41 1.82 -21.68 0.41
N SER A 42 2.02 -20.80 -0.58
CA SER A 42 3.32 -20.53 -1.17
C SER A 42 3.48 -19.06 -1.55
N VAL A 43 4.72 -18.58 -1.49
CA VAL A 43 5.14 -17.23 -1.91
C VAL A 43 6.38 -17.40 -2.77
N SER A 44 6.30 -16.99 -4.04
CA SER A 44 7.44 -17.03 -4.96
C SER A 44 7.64 -15.67 -5.60
N ALA A 45 8.89 -15.20 -5.63
CA ALA A 45 9.27 -13.86 -6.06
C ALA A 45 10.21 -13.94 -7.27
N SER A 46 9.93 -13.16 -8.30
CA SER A 46 10.76 -13.04 -9.50
C SER A 46 10.99 -11.57 -9.83
N PHE A 47 12.23 -11.11 -9.74
CA PHE A 47 12.63 -9.74 -10.03
C PHE A 47 13.72 -9.76 -11.10
N SER A 48 13.40 -9.21 -12.27
CA SER A 48 14.33 -9.12 -13.39
C SER A 48 14.64 -7.65 -13.64
N THR A 49 15.84 -7.22 -13.26
CA THR A 49 16.19 -5.79 -13.29
C THR A 49 17.64 -5.56 -13.69
N ALA A 50 17.91 -4.39 -14.26
CA ALA A 50 19.29 -3.93 -14.47
C ALA A 50 20.04 -3.67 -13.14
N ALA A 51 19.32 -3.52 -12.03
CA ALA A 51 19.86 -3.34 -10.69
C ALA A 51 20.29 -4.66 -10.02
N GLY A 52 20.05 -5.81 -10.68
CA GLY A 52 20.37 -7.15 -10.19
C GLY A 52 19.15 -7.95 -9.75
N THR A 53 19.41 -9.10 -9.13
CA THR A 53 18.38 -10.00 -8.62
C THR A 53 18.07 -9.67 -7.17
N PHE A 54 16.79 -9.63 -6.83
CA PHE A 54 16.31 -9.44 -5.47
C PHE A 54 15.67 -10.70 -4.93
N ARG A 55 15.86 -10.96 -3.64
CA ARG A 55 15.22 -12.05 -2.91
C ARG A 55 14.51 -11.52 -1.67
N ILE A 56 13.52 -12.26 -1.21
CA ILE A 56 12.83 -11.95 0.04
C ILE A 56 13.85 -12.02 1.18
N ASP A 57 13.85 -10.99 2.02
CA ASP A 57 14.68 -10.91 3.22
C ASP A 57 13.79 -11.09 4.46
N GLY A 58 14.11 -12.10 5.27
CA GLY A 58 13.30 -12.50 6.42
C GLY A 58 11.98 -13.17 6.04
N ASN A 59 11.00 -13.08 6.94
CA ASN A 59 9.67 -13.68 6.79
C ASN A 59 8.67 -12.60 6.40
N PRO A 60 8.08 -12.65 5.20
CA PRO A 60 7.05 -11.67 4.81
C PRO A 60 5.76 -11.91 5.60
N ASP A 61 5.07 -10.84 6.02
CA ASP A 61 3.72 -10.93 6.56
C ASP A 61 2.72 -10.71 5.43
N ILE A 62 2.04 -11.78 5.02
CA ILE A 62 1.02 -11.72 3.96
C ILE A 62 -0.26 -12.32 4.50
N ARG A 63 -1.33 -11.52 4.49
CA ARG A 63 -2.66 -11.88 5.00
C ARG A 63 -3.70 -11.53 3.95
N ILE A 64 -4.64 -12.44 3.71
CA ILE A 64 -5.60 -12.32 2.62
C ILE A 64 -7.00 -12.62 3.14
N ASP A 65 -7.93 -11.69 2.92
CA ASP A 65 -9.36 -11.93 3.08
C ASP A 65 -9.95 -12.39 1.75
N THR A 66 -10.29 -13.68 1.68
CA THR A 66 -10.89 -14.32 0.51
C THR A 66 -12.42 -14.19 0.46
N THR A 67 -13.02 -13.72 1.55
CA THR A 67 -14.48 -13.55 1.71
C THR A 67 -14.97 -12.22 1.15
N ALA A 68 -14.07 -11.22 1.07
CA ALA A 68 -14.34 -9.97 0.38
C ALA A 68 -14.81 -10.19 -1.08
N ARG A 69 -15.72 -9.33 -1.52
CA ARG A 69 -16.31 -9.31 -2.85
C ARG A 69 -16.24 -7.89 -3.41
N PRO A 70 -16.00 -7.69 -4.72
CA PRO A 70 -15.83 -8.72 -5.77
C PRO A 70 -14.47 -9.42 -5.79
N HIS A 71 -13.43 -8.83 -5.18
CA HIS A 71 -12.08 -9.39 -5.15
C HIS A 71 -11.56 -9.52 -3.71
N PRO A 72 -10.60 -10.43 -3.44
CA PRO A 72 -9.91 -10.52 -2.17
C PRO A 72 -9.26 -9.20 -1.75
N ILE A 73 -9.12 -9.02 -0.44
CA ILE A 73 -8.31 -7.93 0.14
C ILE A 73 -6.99 -8.52 0.65
N VAL A 74 -5.90 -7.83 0.38
CA VAL A 74 -4.53 -8.25 0.71
C VAL A 74 -3.90 -7.23 1.65
N TRP A 75 -3.32 -7.72 2.73
CA TRP A 75 -2.36 -7.03 3.58
C TRP A 75 -1.00 -7.67 3.39
N MET A 76 0.01 -6.86 3.20
CA MET A 76 1.34 -7.34 2.85
C MET A 76 2.41 -6.46 3.46
N ASP A 77 3.42 -7.07 4.04
CA ASP A 77 4.66 -6.42 4.44
C ASP A 77 5.81 -7.34 4.08
N LEU A 78 6.65 -6.90 3.15
CA LEU A 78 7.81 -7.65 2.72
C LEU A 78 8.99 -6.72 2.49
N THR A 79 10.18 -7.25 2.81
CA THR A 79 11.44 -6.62 2.49
C THR A 79 12.16 -7.50 1.49
N MET A 80 12.75 -6.86 0.49
CA MET A 80 13.54 -7.48 -0.57
C MET A 80 14.96 -6.97 -0.45
N ARG A 81 15.93 -7.87 -0.59
CA ARG A 81 17.37 -7.57 -0.55
C ARG A 81 18.05 -8.01 -1.83
N ASN A 82 19.02 -7.21 -2.27
CA ASN A 82 19.81 -7.52 -3.45
C ASN A 82 20.73 -8.72 -3.18
N ALA A 83 20.61 -9.76 -4.01
CA ALA A 83 21.33 -11.02 -3.85
C ALA A 83 22.85 -10.87 -4.02
N ALA A 84 23.32 -9.86 -4.75
CA ALA A 84 24.74 -9.60 -4.93
C ALA A 84 25.46 -9.30 -3.60
N LEU A 85 24.75 -8.79 -2.60
CA LEU A 85 25.30 -8.46 -1.29
C LEU A 85 25.63 -9.69 -0.45
N ASP A 86 25.07 -10.85 -0.75
CA ASP A 86 25.31 -12.08 0.01
C ASP A 86 26.69 -12.67 -0.27
N THR A 87 27.18 -12.44 -1.49
CA THR A 87 28.51 -12.86 -1.93
C THR A 87 29.55 -11.75 -1.78
N GLY A 88 29.23 -10.67 -1.05
CA GLY A 88 30.13 -9.52 -0.88
C GLY A 88 30.30 -8.63 -2.12
N GLY A 89 29.38 -8.72 -3.08
CA GLY A 89 29.36 -7.85 -4.25
C GLY A 89 28.91 -6.42 -3.93
N THR A 90 29.02 -5.53 -4.91
CA THR A 90 28.55 -4.14 -4.83
C THR A 90 27.23 -3.99 -5.58
N ALA A 91 26.26 -3.30 -4.99
CA ALA A 91 24.98 -2.97 -5.63
C ALA A 91 24.63 -1.51 -5.38
N VAL A 92 24.00 -0.85 -6.36
CA VAL A 92 23.48 0.51 -6.15
C VAL A 92 22.26 0.46 -5.24
N ILE A 93 21.31 -0.44 -5.51
CA ILE A 93 20.16 -0.68 -4.64
C ILE A 93 20.44 -1.86 -3.74
N HIS A 94 20.35 -1.64 -2.44
CA HIS A 94 20.65 -2.66 -1.43
C HIS A 94 19.39 -3.42 -1.00
N ALA A 95 18.32 -2.70 -0.69
CA ALA A 95 17.07 -3.29 -0.22
C ALA A 95 15.89 -2.36 -0.49
N TYR A 96 14.69 -2.91 -0.53
CA TYR A 96 13.45 -2.13 -0.51
C TYR A 96 12.36 -2.90 0.25
N ARG A 97 11.42 -2.15 0.84
CA ARG A 97 10.25 -2.70 1.50
C ARG A 97 8.99 -2.24 0.77
N VAL A 98 8.02 -3.14 0.71
CA VAL A 98 6.67 -2.84 0.28
C VAL A 98 5.71 -3.24 1.39
N ASN A 99 4.95 -2.26 1.86
CA ASN A 99 3.88 -2.40 2.82
C ASN A 99 2.57 -1.95 2.18
N VAL A 100 1.58 -2.83 2.21
CA VAL A 100 0.25 -2.59 1.68
C VAL A 100 -0.74 -2.92 2.77
N ASP A 101 -1.45 -1.90 3.23
CA ASP A 101 -2.55 -2.04 4.18
C ASP A 101 -3.88 -2.04 3.41
N SER A 102 -4.52 -3.20 3.33
CA SER A 102 -5.85 -3.40 2.74
C SER A 102 -5.99 -2.99 1.27
N MET A 103 -5.37 -3.74 0.36
CA MET A 103 -5.54 -3.52 -1.10
C MET A 103 -6.34 -4.64 -1.76
N SER A 104 -7.28 -4.25 -2.61
CA SER A 104 -8.08 -5.18 -3.41
C SER A 104 -7.26 -5.81 -4.54
N ALA A 105 -7.40 -7.12 -4.73
CA ALA A 105 -6.80 -7.88 -5.82
C ALA A 105 -7.51 -7.69 -7.18
N SER A 106 -7.87 -6.44 -7.50
CA SER A 106 -8.69 -6.06 -8.66
C SER A 106 -7.89 -5.78 -9.94
N GLY A 107 -6.55 -5.85 -9.88
CA GLY A 107 -5.67 -5.50 -10.99
C GLY A 107 -5.48 -3.99 -11.21
N ILE A 108 -5.92 -3.16 -10.26
CA ILE A 108 -5.72 -1.70 -10.31
C ILE A 108 -4.33 -1.36 -9.76
N ILE A 109 -3.61 -0.49 -10.48
CA ILE A 109 -2.31 0.05 -10.03
C ILE A 109 -2.56 1.09 -8.93
N ARG A 110 -1.81 0.99 -7.84
CA ARG A 110 -1.78 1.96 -6.74
C ARG A 110 -0.35 2.43 -6.50
N ASN A 111 -0.15 3.74 -6.41
CA ASN A 111 1.12 4.30 -5.94
C ASN A 111 1.16 4.25 -4.41
N LEU A 112 2.29 3.83 -3.86
CA LEU A 112 2.53 3.77 -2.42
C LEU A 112 2.93 5.15 -1.90
N GLY A 113 2.37 5.53 -0.76
CA GLY A 113 2.71 6.74 -0.04
C GLY A 113 3.85 6.55 0.96
N VAL A 114 4.16 7.65 1.67
CA VAL A 114 5.14 7.64 2.76
C VAL A 114 4.71 6.66 3.84
N GLY A 115 5.63 5.77 4.25
CA GLY A 115 5.38 4.70 5.21
C GLY A 115 4.87 3.39 4.62
N GLU A 116 4.37 3.41 3.38
CA GLU A 116 3.95 2.20 2.64
C GLU A 116 5.08 1.57 1.82
N GLY A 117 6.20 2.26 1.65
CA GLY A 117 7.37 1.70 0.99
C GLY A 117 8.62 2.52 1.25
N TRP A 118 9.78 1.88 1.16
CA TRP A 118 11.07 2.55 1.21
C TRP A 118 12.11 1.76 0.40
N ILE A 119 13.20 2.43 0.04
CA ILE A 119 14.37 1.84 -0.60
C ILE A 119 15.65 2.36 0.04
N THR A 120 16.62 1.46 0.22
CA THR A 120 17.97 1.80 0.61
C THR A 120 18.91 1.63 -0.58
N CYS A 121 19.64 2.67 -0.93
CA CYS A 121 20.62 2.66 -2.02
C CYS A 121 21.93 3.36 -1.64
N SER A 122 22.99 3.05 -2.37
CA SER A 122 24.30 3.68 -2.22
C SER A 122 24.36 4.99 -2.99
N VAL A 123 24.65 6.08 -2.28
CA VAL A 123 24.65 7.46 -2.76
C VAL A 123 25.97 8.10 -2.34
N ASN A 124 26.80 8.53 -3.29
CA ASN A 124 28.10 9.15 -3.00
C ASN A 124 28.95 8.36 -1.98
N SER A 125 28.96 7.03 -2.10
CA SER A 125 29.67 6.10 -1.18
C SER A 125 29.09 5.99 0.23
N ALA A 126 27.93 6.61 0.51
CA ALA A 126 27.13 6.39 1.72
C ALA A 126 25.88 5.56 1.42
N LEU A 127 25.23 5.02 2.45
CA LEU A 127 23.90 4.40 2.32
C LEU A 127 22.83 5.39 2.74
N GLU A 128 21.83 5.57 1.88
CA GLU A 128 20.69 6.44 2.14
C GLU A 128 19.38 5.68 1.92
N THR A 129 18.37 6.01 2.71
CA THR A 129 17.03 5.44 2.61
C THR A 129 16.06 6.50 2.14
N PHE A 130 15.23 6.17 1.15
CA PHE A 130 14.21 7.02 0.57
C PHE A 130 12.86 6.36 0.73
N ASP A 131 11.88 7.11 1.22
CA ASP A 131 10.50 6.67 1.27
C ASP A 131 9.85 6.70 -0.11
N ALA A 132 8.83 5.88 -0.28
CA ALA A 132 7.90 6.00 -1.39
C ALA A 132 7.12 7.33 -1.28
N ASP A 133 6.88 7.96 -2.42
CA ASP A 133 6.02 9.12 -2.53
C ASP A 133 5.01 8.90 -3.65
N ALA A 134 3.72 8.98 -3.30
CA ALA A 134 2.62 8.74 -4.22
C ALA A 134 2.40 9.91 -5.21
N SER A 135 3.11 11.03 -5.02
CA SER A 135 3.02 12.21 -5.88
C SER A 135 3.40 11.88 -7.34
N PRO A 136 2.65 12.36 -8.35
CA PRO A 136 3.00 12.20 -9.76
C PRO A 136 4.34 12.85 -10.15
N SER A 137 4.80 13.83 -9.37
CA SER A 137 6.10 14.49 -9.53
C SER A 137 7.18 13.90 -8.65
N ALA A 138 6.85 12.84 -7.88
CA ALA A 138 7.80 12.17 -7.03
C ALA A 138 8.96 11.63 -7.85
N VAL A 139 10.13 11.76 -7.26
CA VAL A 139 11.37 11.32 -7.87
C VAL A 139 11.56 9.80 -7.74
N ASN A 140 11.10 9.25 -6.60
CA ASN A 140 11.10 7.83 -6.33
C ASN A 140 9.64 7.38 -6.23
N THR A 141 9.20 6.52 -7.13
CA THR A 141 7.82 6.03 -7.17
C THR A 141 7.80 4.54 -6.95
N PHE A 142 6.84 4.10 -6.16
CA PHE A 142 6.58 2.70 -5.91
C PHE A 142 5.13 2.45 -6.29
N SER A 143 4.92 1.58 -7.26
CA SER A 143 3.59 1.21 -7.72
C SER A 143 3.41 -0.27 -7.50
N VAL A 144 2.26 -0.64 -6.95
CA VAL A 144 1.84 -2.01 -6.75
C VAL A 144 0.57 -2.26 -7.54
N LEU A 145 0.47 -3.44 -8.14
CA LEU A 145 -0.75 -3.99 -8.71
C LEU A 145 -0.94 -5.37 -8.11
N ILE A 146 -2.15 -5.66 -7.63
CA ILE A 146 -2.51 -6.99 -7.13
C ILE A 146 -3.66 -7.48 -7.98
N ALA A 147 -3.49 -8.62 -8.64
CA ALA A 147 -4.52 -9.23 -9.47
C ALA A 147 -4.77 -10.68 -9.04
N GLU A 148 -6.04 -11.04 -8.92
CA GLU A 148 -6.43 -12.44 -8.85
C GLU A 148 -6.57 -13.03 -10.26
N GLN A 149 -5.99 -14.20 -10.49
CA GLN A 149 -6.23 -14.96 -11.72
C GLN A 149 -7.67 -15.51 -11.74
N PRO A 150 -8.31 -15.67 -12.91
CA PRO A 150 -9.63 -16.27 -13.00
C PRO A 150 -9.69 -17.62 -12.27
N HIS A 151 -10.58 -17.72 -11.28
CA HIS A 151 -10.71 -18.94 -10.50
C HIS A 151 -11.39 -20.03 -11.33
N VAL A 152 -10.71 -21.17 -11.43
CA VAL A 152 -11.27 -22.41 -11.96
C VAL A 152 -11.66 -23.29 -10.78
N GLU A 153 -12.90 -23.78 -10.77
CA GLU A 153 -13.41 -24.65 -9.71
C GLU A 153 -12.50 -25.87 -9.52
N GLY A 154 -12.16 -26.19 -8.27
CA GLY A 154 -11.24 -27.27 -7.91
C GLY A 154 -9.75 -26.92 -8.01
N GLN A 155 -9.39 -25.74 -8.52
CA GLN A 155 -8.02 -25.24 -8.47
C GLN A 155 -7.80 -24.28 -7.30
N LYS A 156 -6.57 -24.26 -6.78
CA LYS A 156 -6.15 -23.26 -5.80
C LYS A 156 -6.26 -21.86 -6.39
N ARG A 157 -6.63 -20.88 -5.57
CA ARG A 157 -6.67 -19.48 -6.00
C ARG A 157 -5.25 -18.95 -6.11
N ARG A 158 -5.01 -18.09 -7.09
CA ARG A 158 -3.70 -17.50 -7.37
C ARG A 158 -3.82 -16.00 -7.48
N LEU A 159 -2.98 -15.31 -6.72
CA LEU A 159 -2.84 -13.86 -6.79
C LEU A 159 -1.42 -13.54 -7.27
N THR A 160 -1.31 -12.56 -8.15
CA THR A 160 -0.02 -12.03 -8.60
C THR A 160 0.07 -10.58 -8.13
N VAL A 161 1.11 -10.30 -7.36
CA VAL A 161 1.51 -8.95 -6.96
C VAL A 161 2.61 -8.49 -7.91
N THR A 162 2.35 -7.46 -8.70
CA THR A 162 3.36 -6.82 -9.56
C THR A 162 3.85 -5.55 -8.88
N LEU A 163 5.17 -5.43 -8.74
CA LEU A 163 5.83 -4.27 -8.17
C LEU A 163 6.62 -3.55 -9.26
N PHE A 164 6.42 -2.24 -9.34
CA PHE A 164 7.17 -1.36 -10.21
C PHE A 164 7.74 -0.21 -9.38
N ILE A 165 9.06 -0.18 -9.24
CA ILE A 165 9.77 0.80 -8.41
C ILE A 165 10.72 1.57 -9.31
N ILE A 166 10.60 2.89 -9.30
CA ILE A 166 11.55 3.79 -9.95
C ILE A 166 12.34 4.50 -8.86
N VAL A 167 13.65 4.54 -9.06
CA VAL A 167 14.61 5.16 -8.14
C VAL A 167 15.42 6.18 -8.93
N ASN A 168 15.12 7.48 -8.72
CA ASN A 168 15.68 8.71 -9.32
C ASN A 168 15.84 8.76 -10.86
N ARG A 169 15.51 9.77 -11.68
CA ARG A 169 14.81 11.05 -11.49
C ARG A 169 14.19 11.53 -12.82
N PRO A 170 13.30 12.54 -12.76
CA PRO A 170 13.37 13.68 -13.68
C PRO A 170 14.07 14.90 -13.02
N GLY A 171 15.32 15.22 -13.44
CA GLY A 171 16.07 16.49 -13.13
C GLY A 171 17.38 16.59 -12.25
N ASN A 172 18.00 15.54 -11.66
CA ASN A 172 18.98 15.48 -10.50
C ASN A 172 18.71 16.03 -9.06
N ALA A 173 18.16 15.22 -8.13
CA ALA A 173 18.00 15.59 -6.70
C ALA A 173 19.24 15.19 -5.88
N ILE A 174 20.03 14.25 -6.38
CA ILE A 174 21.34 13.89 -5.82
C ILE A 174 22.31 13.65 -6.99
N PRO A 175 23.42 14.41 -7.09
CA PRO A 175 24.41 14.19 -8.14
C PRO A 175 24.98 12.77 -8.08
N GLY A 176 24.98 12.05 -9.22
CA GLY A 176 25.71 10.77 -9.39
C GLY A 176 24.89 9.48 -9.40
N LEU A 177 23.57 9.52 -9.15
CA LEU A 177 22.73 8.31 -9.21
C LEU A 177 22.06 8.15 -10.59
N PRO A 178 22.35 7.09 -11.35
CA PRO A 178 21.61 6.76 -12.57
C PRO A 178 20.19 6.30 -12.23
N GLN A 179 19.25 6.50 -13.15
CA GLN A 179 17.90 5.95 -12.99
C GLN A 179 17.91 4.45 -12.99
N GLN A 180 17.29 3.87 -11.96
CA GLN A 180 17.10 2.45 -11.83
C GLN A 180 15.62 2.13 -11.73
N GLN A 181 15.25 1.03 -12.37
CA GLN A 181 13.89 0.52 -12.39
C GLN A 181 13.93 -0.92 -11.91
N ILE A 182 13.06 -1.23 -10.96
CA ILE A 182 12.82 -2.57 -10.48
C ILE A 182 11.42 -2.97 -10.91
N LEU A 183 11.35 -4.04 -11.70
CA LEU A 183 10.10 -4.71 -12.05
C LEU A 183 10.19 -6.14 -11.55
N GLY A 184 9.16 -6.59 -10.86
CA GLY A 184 9.04 -7.97 -10.50
C GLY A 184 7.65 -8.36 -10.06
N THR A 185 7.47 -9.66 -9.95
CA THR A 185 6.22 -10.29 -9.58
C THR A 185 6.42 -11.16 -8.35
N ILE A 186 5.37 -11.25 -7.54
CA ILE A 186 5.26 -12.17 -6.42
C ILE A 186 3.97 -12.95 -6.63
N ASP A 187 4.11 -14.26 -6.84
CA ASP A 187 2.98 -15.17 -6.98
C ASP A 187 2.64 -15.78 -5.63
N LEU A 188 1.37 -15.69 -5.28
CA LEU A 188 0.77 -16.16 -4.03
C LEU A 188 -0.24 -17.26 -4.36
N GLU A 189 -0.04 -18.45 -3.80
CA GLU A 189 -0.99 -19.55 -3.91
C GLU A 189 -1.77 -19.71 -2.60
N LEU A 190 -3.11 -19.85 -2.69
CA LEU A 190 -4.01 -20.03 -1.55
C LEU A 190 -4.44 -21.49 -1.41
#